data_AF-A0A5E5QJJ6-F1
#
_entry.id   AF-A0A5E5QJJ6-F1
#
_cell.length_a   1.000
_cell.length_b   1.000
_cell.length_c   1.000
_cell.angle_alpha   90.00
_cell.angle_beta   90.00
_cell.angle_gamma   90.00
#
_symmetry.space_group_name_H-M   'P 1'
#
loop_
_entity.id
_entity.type
_entity.pdbx_description
1 polymer ?
#
loop_
_entity_poly.entity_id
_entity_poly.type
_entity_poly.pdbx_seq_one_letter_code
_entity_poly.pdbx_strand_id
1 'polypeptide(L)'
;MPADTDLNKVDVWFQDETRIGQQGSITRIWAKKGTRPRAVRQQQFEYGYIFGAVCPAKDKALGLMLPVANTAGMIEHLSLISQATAKDRQALVIVDRAGWHMTKAIRCFSNVTLLPLPPYSPELNPVEQLS
;
A
#
# COMPACT_ATOMS: atom_id res chain seq x y z
N MET A 1 -16.89 -1.13 -14.80
CA MET A 1 -16.58 -2.45 -15.40
C MET A 1 -17.45 -2.65 -16.62
N PRO A 2 -16.99 -3.35 -17.67
CA PRO A 2 -17.85 -3.80 -18.75
C PRO A 2 -18.94 -4.71 -18.15
N ALA A 3 -20.19 -4.53 -18.57
CA ALA A 3 -21.36 -5.20 -17.98
C ALA A 3 -21.42 -6.72 -18.21
N ASP A 4 -20.43 -7.30 -18.89
CA ASP A 4 -20.47 -8.66 -19.43
C ASP A 4 -19.30 -9.56 -18.93
N THR A 5 -18.71 -9.20 -17.79
CA THR A 5 -17.60 -9.97 -17.22
C THR A 5 -18.14 -11.00 -16.23
N ASP A 6 -17.98 -12.28 -16.55
CA ASP A 6 -18.26 -13.39 -15.63
C ASP A 6 -17.46 -13.19 -14.33
N LEU A 7 -18.15 -13.13 -13.19
CA LEU A 7 -17.56 -13.00 -11.85
C LEU A 7 -16.49 -14.09 -11.60
N ASN A 8 -16.63 -15.26 -12.23
CA ASN A 8 -15.65 -16.34 -12.12
C ASN A 8 -14.30 -15.99 -12.76
N LYS A 9 -14.22 -14.99 -13.63
CA LYS A 9 -12.99 -14.52 -14.31
C LYS A 9 -12.37 -13.28 -13.69
N VAL A 10 -12.81 -12.88 -12.50
CA VAL A 10 -12.25 -11.74 -11.78
C VAL A 10 -11.37 -12.23 -10.63
N ASP A 11 -10.14 -11.71 -10.53
CA ASP A 11 -9.28 -11.87 -9.37
C ASP A 11 -9.32 -10.58 -8.56
N VAL A 12 -9.80 -10.69 -7.31
CA VAL A 12 -9.85 -9.56 -6.39
C VAL A 12 -8.52 -9.44 -5.67
N TRP A 13 -7.90 -8.28 -5.80
CA TRP A 13 -6.66 -7.89 -5.16
C TRP A 13 -6.95 -6.78 -4.16
N PHE A 14 -6.47 -6.92 -2.94
CA PHE A 14 -6.51 -5.87 -1.92
C PHE A 14 -5.14 -5.21 -1.89
N GLN A 15 -5.09 -3.91 -2.16
CA GLN A 15 -3.87 -3.14 -2.18
C GLN A 15 -3.82 -2.18 -0.99
N ASP A 16 -2.64 -2.06 -0.38
CA ASP A 16 -2.37 -1.17 0.74
C ASP A 16 -1.00 -0.49 0.60
N GLU A 17 -0.86 0.69 1.19
CA GLU A 17 0.37 1.49 1.21
C GLU A 17 0.80 1.77 2.65
N THR A 18 1.94 1.23 3.05
CA THR A 18 2.50 1.49 4.38
C THR A 18 3.82 2.23 4.27
N ARG A 19 3.96 3.30 5.06
CA ARG A 19 5.24 4.02 5.22
C ARG A 19 6.04 3.37 6.34
N ILE A 20 7.23 2.88 6.00
CA ILE A 20 8.23 2.42 6.98
C ILE A 20 9.28 3.50 7.13
N GLY A 21 9.60 3.90 8.35
CA GLY A 21 10.70 4.82 8.61
C GLY A 21 11.40 4.50 9.92
N GLN A 22 12.71 4.70 9.95
CA GLN A 22 13.48 4.55 11.18
C GLN A 22 13.24 5.78 12.05
N GLN A 23 12.31 5.69 12.98
CA GLN A 23 12.12 6.71 13.99
C GLN A 23 13.15 6.49 15.12
N GLY A 24 14.10 7.42 15.28
CA GLY A 24 15.07 7.35 16.38
C GLY A 24 14.36 7.21 17.74
N SER A 25 14.70 6.15 18.48
CA SER A 25 14.18 5.89 19.83
C SER A 25 14.79 6.85 20.84
N ILE A 26 14.00 7.33 21.80
CA ILE A 26 14.52 8.09 22.95
C ILE A 26 15.28 7.11 23.85
N THR A 27 16.61 7.23 23.92
CA THR A 27 17.42 6.49 24.89
C THR A 27 17.46 7.23 26.22
N ARG A 28 17.43 6.50 27.34
CA ARG A 28 17.61 7.09 28.68
C ARG A 28 19.07 7.48 28.87
N ILE A 29 19.32 8.71 29.33
CA ILE A 29 20.66 9.24 29.58
C ILE A 29 20.81 9.48 31.08
N TRP A 30 21.92 9.01 31.67
CA TRP A 30 22.28 9.36 33.05
C TRP A 30 22.81 10.79 33.10
N ALA A 31 22.28 11.61 34.01
CA ALA A 31 22.74 12.98 34.22
C ALA A 31 22.86 13.30 35.72
N LYS A 32 23.73 14.25 36.05
CA LYS A 32 23.96 14.67 37.43
C LYS A 32 22.67 15.26 38.02
N LYS A 33 22.34 14.90 39.26
CA LYS A 33 21.16 15.41 39.98
C LYS A 33 21.17 16.95 39.99
N GLY A 34 20.10 17.57 39.51
CA GLY A 34 19.97 19.03 39.35
C GLY A 34 20.34 19.57 37.96
N THR A 35 20.73 18.72 37.01
CA THR A 35 21.01 19.13 35.62
C THR A 35 19.87 18.75 34.67
N ARG A 36 19.67 19.56 33.61
CA ARG A 36 18.68 19.30 32.56
C ARG A 36 19.41 18.85 31.28
N PRO A 37 19.68 17.54 31.08
CA PRO A 37 20.33 17.05 29.88
C PRO A 37 19.45 17.32 28.65
N ARG A 38 20.05 17.82 27.58
CA ARG A 38 19.38 18.00 26.28
C ARG A 38 19.77 16.84 25.37
N ALA A 39 18.82 15.95 25.10
CA ALA A 39 18.99 14.94 24.05
C ALA A 39 18.62 15.59 22.71
N VAL A 40 19.55 15.63 21.77
CA VAL A 40 19.25 16.05 20.40
C VAL A 40 18.55 14.89 19.72
N ARG A 41 17.24 15.03 19.47
CA ARG A 41 16.52 14.10 18.60
C ARG A 41 16.97 14.36 17.18
N GLN A 42 17.67 13.41 16.57
CA GLN A 42 17.94 13.45 15.14
C GLN A 42 16.57 13.32 14.42
N GLN A 43 16.10 14.42 13.85
CA GLN A 43 14.84 14.49 13.08
C GLN A 43 15.05 14.12 11.60
N GLN A 44 16.26 13.71 11.23
CA GLN A 44 16.51 13.09 9.93
C GLN A 44 15.93 11.68 10.00
N PHE A 45 14.82 11.50 9.31
CA PHE A 45 14.14 10.23 9.19
C PHE A 45 14.30 9.77 7.75
N GLU A 46 14.87 8.58 7.55
CA GLU A 46 14.74 7.87 6.29
C GLU A 46 13.38 7.18 6.29
N TYR A 47 12.60 7.45 5.24
CA TYR A 47 11.32 6.82 5.00
C TYR A 47 11.40 6.04 3.69
N GLY A 48 10.84 4.84 3.71
CA GLY A 48 10.46 4.07 2.53
C GLY A 48 8.96 3.83 2.54
N TYR A 49 8.44 3.51 1.38
CA TYR A 49 7.05 3.16 1.15
C TYR A 49 7.00 1.71 0.68
N ILE A 50 6.09 0.94 1.24
CA ILE A 50 5.79 -0.43 0.82
C ILE A 50 4.39 -0.42 0.23
N PHE A 51 4.30 -0.83 -1.02
CA PHE A 51 3.06 -1.12 -1.72
C PHE A 51 2.84 -2.63 -1.65
N GLY A 52 1.83 -3.05 -0.90
CA GLY A 52 1.44 -4.46 -0.76
C GLY A 52 0.15 -4.73 -1.53
N ALA A 53 0.07 -5.90 -2.18
CA ALA A 53 -1.17 -6.40 -2.75
C ALA A 53 -1.36 -7.89 -2.47
N VAL A 54 -2.57 -8.28 -2.07
CA VAL A 54 -2.90 -9.68 -1.77
C VAL A 54 -4.16 -10.12 -2.52
N CYS A 55 -4.15 -11.35 -3.04
CA CYS A 55 -5.30 -12.01 -3.64
C CYS A 55 -5.63 -13.26 -2.83
N PRO A 56 -6.56 -13.16 -1.85
CA PRO A 56 -6.91 -14.29 -0.98
C PRO A 56 -7.43 -15.50 -1.74
N ALA A 57 -8.19 -15.29 -2.82
CA ALA A 57 -8.76 -16.37 -3.62
C ALA A 57 -7.73 -17.24 -4.34
N LYS A 58 -6.50 -16.73 -4.53
CA LYS A 58 -5.41 -17.43 -5.22
C LYS A 58 -4.19 -17.67 -4.33
N ASP A 59 -4.29 -17.30 -3.05
CA ASP A 59 -3.18 -17.35 -2.09
C ASP A 59 -1.90 -16.69 -2.65
N LYS A 60 -2.05 -15.52 -3.27
CA LYS A 60 -0.95 -14.74 -3.83
C LYS A 60 -0.76 -13.44 -3.07
N ALA A 61 0.50 -13.08 -2.82
CA ALA A 61 0.89 -11.79 -2.27
C ALA A 61 2.04 -11.19 -3.09
N LEU A 62 2.03 -9.88 -3.25
CA LEU A 62 3.04 -9.11 -3.97
C LEU A 62 3.38 -7.88 -3.14
N GLY A 63 4.66 -7.50 -3.12
CA GLY A 63 5.14 -6.33 -2.41
C GLY A 63 6.17 -5.58 -3.24
N LEU A 64 6.10 -4.25 -3.22
CA LEU A 64 7.08 -3.37 -3.86
C LEU A 64 7.52 -2.31 -2.86
N MET A 65 8.82 -2.25 -2.57
CA MET A 65 9.42 -1.25 -1.69
C MET A 65 10.04 -0.13 -2.53
N LEU A 66 9.65 1.12 -2.26
CA LEU A 66 10.11 2.30 -2.97
C LEU A 66 10.54 3.39 -1.99
N PRO A 67 11.55 4.21 -2.33
CA PRO A 67 11.96 5.32 -1.47
C PRO A 67 10.91 6.45 -1.39
N VAL A 68 10.00 6.54 -2.37
CA VAL A 68 8.96 7.56 -2.44
C VAL A 68 7.64 6.95 -2.92
N ALA A 69 6.52 7.37 -2.35
CA ALA A 69 5.20 7.09 -2.91
C ALA A 69 4.90 8.11 -4.02
N ASN A 70 5.01 7.67 -5.27
CA ASN A 70 4.71 8.48 -6.44
C ASN A 70 3.91 7.67 -7.48
N THR A 71 3.42 8.36 -8.50
CA THR A 71 2.61 7.74 -9.56
C THR A 71 3.36 6.66 -10.33
N ALA A 72 4.67 6.83 -10.56
CA ALA A 72 5.50 5.83 -11.24
C ALA A 72 5.58 4.53 -10.43
N GLY A 73 5.74 4.63 -9.11
CA GLY A 73 5.74 3.50 -8.20
C GLY A 73 4.43 2.73 -8.20
N MET A 74 3.31 3.46 -8.25
CA MET A 74 2.00 2.83 -8.39
C MET A 74 1.84 2.12 -9.73
N ILE A 75 2.35 2.68 -10.83
CA ILE A 75 2.32 2.03 -12.16
C ILE A 75 3.11 0.72 -12.13
N GLU A 76 4.31 0.72 -11.55
CA GLU A 76 5.11 -0.50 -11.39
C GLU A 76 4.38 -1.53 -10.53
N HIS A 77 3.77 -1.11 -9.43
CA HIS A 77 2.98 -2.00 -8.59
C HIS A 77 1.77 -2.61 -9.34
N LEU A 78 1.02 -1.80 -10.10
CA LEU A 78 -0.08 -2.28 -10.94
C LEU A 78 0.40 -3.21 -12.07
N SER A 79 1.59 -2.97 -12.62
CA SER A 79 2.22 -3.84 -13.61
C SER A 79 2.50 -5.23 -13.03
N LEU A 80 3.00 -5.30 -11.80
CA LEU A 80 3.21 -6.57 -11.10
C LEU A 80 1.89 -7.33 -10.88
N ILE A 81 0.82 -6.62 -10.48
CA ILE A 81 -0.51 -7.23 -10.33
C ILE A 81 -1.06 -7.73 -11.67
N SER A 82 -0.90 -6.93 -12.73
CA SER A 82 -1.31 -7.30 -14.09
C SER A 82 -0.61 -8.57 -14.57
N GLN A 83 0.70 -8.70 -14.30
CA GLN A 83 1.49 -9.88 -14.66
C GLN A 83 1.16 -11.11 -13.79
N ALA A 84 0.84 -10.91 -12.52
CA ALA A 84 0.48 -11.99 -11.60
C ALA A 84 -0.95 -12.54 -11.84
N THR A 85 -1.79 -11.75 -12.50
CA THR A 85 -3.14 -12.14 -12.92
C THR A 85 -3.07 -12.96 -14.21
N ALA A 86 -3.87 -14.03 -14.29
CA ALA A 86 -3.86 -14.88 -15.49
C ALA A 86 -4.37 -14.13 -16.72
N LYS A 87 -3.88 -14.50 -17.92
CA LYS A 87 -4.12 -13.78 -19.19
C LYS A 87 -5.61 -13.70 -19.61
N ASP A 88 -6.47 -14.55 -19.08
CA ASP A 88 -7.91 -14.62 -19.36
C ASP A 88 -8.78 -14.03 -18.23
N ARG A 89 -8.14 -13.41 -17.23
CA ARG A 89 -8.79 -12.89 -16.02
C ARG A 89 -8.57 -11.39 -15.87
N GLN A 90 -9.50 -10.76 -15.17
CA GLN A 90 -9.45 -9.34 -14.86
C GLN A 90 -9.05 -9.14 -13.39
N ALA A 91 -8.04 -8.31 -13.15
CA ALA A 91 -7.64 -7.92 -11.81
C ALA A 91 -8.53 -6.78 -11.32
N LEU A 92 -9.34 -7.04 -10.30
CA LEU A 92 -10.05 -6.00 -9.57
C LEU A 92 -9.22 -5.61 -8.35
N VAL A 93 -8.59 -4.44 -8.40
CA VAL A 93 -7.72 -3.95 -7.32
C VAL A 93 -8.51 -2.98 -6.46
N ILE A 94 -8.73 -3.38 -5.21
CA ILE A 94 -9.35 -2.55 -4.18
C ILE A 94 -8.24 -1.67 -3.60
N VAL A 95 -8.44 -0.36 -3.66
CA VAL A 95 -7.47 0.63 -3.18
C VAL A 95 -8.08 1.52 -2.10
N ASP A 96 -7.24 1.91 -1.15
CA ASP A 96 -7.51 2.95 -0.18
C ASP A 96 -7.62 4.34 -0.87
N ARG A 97 -8.19 5.33 -0.17
CA ARG A 97 -8.49 6.65 -0.74
C ARG A 97 -7.28 7.43 -1.25
N ALA A 98 -6.06 7.16 -0.78
CA ALA A 98 -4.84 7.80 -1.27
C ALA A 98 -4.58 7.45 -2.75
N GLY A 99 -5.02 6.26 -3.19
CA GLY A 99 -4.90 5.79 -4.57
C GLY A 99 -5.78 6.53 -5.58
N TRP A 100 -6.87 7.21 -5.17
CA TRP A 100 -7.77 7.89 -6.13
C TRP A 100 -7.08 9.07 -6.83
N HIS A 101 -6.16 9.78 -6.16
CA HIS A 101 -5.39 10.85 -6.82
C HIS A 101 -4.54 10.36 -8.01
N MET A 102 -4.31 9.05 -8.11
CA MET A 102 -3.55 8.41 -9.20
C MET A 102 -4.40 8.00 -10.41
N THR A 103 -5.68 8.42 -10.51
CA THR A 103 -6.65 7.94 -11.53
C THR A 103 -6.17 8.02 -12.99
N LYS A 104 -5.23 8.92 -13.31
CA LYS A 104 -4.65 9.06 -14.66
C LYS A 104 -3.69 7.92 -15.03
N ALA A 105 -3.03 7.31 -14.05
CA ALA A 105 -2.02 6.26 -14.25
C ALA A 105 -2.61 4.89 -14.63
N ILE A 106 -3.90 4.68 -14.33
CA ILE A 106 -4.56 3.38 -14.47
C ILE A 106 -4.97 3.07 -15.90
N ARG A 107 -5.10 4.09 -16.77
CA ARG A 107 -5.46 3.92 -18.18
C ARG A 107 -4.42 3.11 -18.99
N CYS A 108 -3.28 2.77 -18.40
CA CYS A 108 -2.21 2.02 -19.02
C CYS A 108 -2.47 0.50 -19.09
N PHE A 109 -3.39 -0.06 -18.30
CA PHE A 109 -3.59 -1.50 -18.20
C PHE A 109 -4.97 -1.93 -18.72
N SER A 110 -5.01 -2.94 -19.59
CA SER A 110 -6.25 -3.46 -20.18
C SER A 110 -6.96 -4.51 -19.30
N ASN A 111 -6.21 -5.19 -18.44
CA ASN A 111 -6.69 -6.27 -17.56
C ASN A 111 -6.81 -5.87 -16.09
N VAL A 112 -6.64 -4.59 -15.74
CA VAL A 112 -6.71 -4.09 -14.35
C VAL A 112 -7.83 -3.06 -14.22
N THR A 113 -8.64 -3.20 -13.17
CA THR A 113 -9.68 -2.23 -12.79
C THR A 113 -9.51 -1.86 -11.33
N LEU A 114 -9.47 -0.57 -11.02
CA LEU A 114 -9.48 -0.11 -9.63
C LEU A 114 -10.91 0.05 -9.10
N LEU A 115 -11.10 -0.36 -7.84
CA LEU A 115 -12.30 -0.09 -7.06
C LEU A 115 -11.91 0.68 -5.79
N PRO A 116 -12.19 1.99 -5.70
CA PRO A 116 -11.93 2.74 -4.48
C PRO A 116 -12.92 2.29 -3.39
N LEU A 117 -12.42 2.11 -2.17
CA LEU A 117 -13.28 1.85 -1.02
C LEU A 117 -14.18 3.07 -0.72
N PRO A 118 -15.47 2.85 -0.36
CA PRO A 118 -16.34 3.93 0.05
C PRO A 118 -15.82 4.64 1.32
N PRO A 119 -16.18 5.92 1.53
CA PRO A 119 -15.91 6.63 2.76
C PRO A 119 -16.25 5.82 4.02
N TYR A 120 -15.35 5.82 5.02
CA TYR A 120 -15.65 5.44 6.41
C TYR A 120 -16.12 3.98 6.60
N SER A 121 -15.28 2.99 6.30
CA SER A 121 -15.47 1.61 6.79
C SER A 121 -14.16 0.98 7.29
N PRO A 122 -13.54 1.54 8.35
CA PRO A 122 -12.34 0.96 8.97
C PRO A 122 -12.57 -0.47 9.52
N GLU A 123 -13.83 -0.86 9.71
CA GLU A 123 -14.24 -2.17 10.27
C GLU A 123 -14.03 -3.37 9.33
N LEU A 124 -13.66 -3.14 8.06
CA LEU A 124 -13.43 -4.19 7.06
C LEU A 124 -11.95 -4.37 6.70
N ASN A 125 -11.02 -3.73 7.42
CA ASN A 125 -9.59 -3.85 7.19
C ASN A 125 -8.95 -4.83 8.19
N PRO A 126 -8.76 -6.13 7.84
CA PRO A 126 -8.08 -7.08 8.72
C PRO A 126 -6.60 -6.72 8.99
N VAL A 127 -6.02 -5.76 8.26
CA VAL A 127 -4.68 -5.22 8.52
C VAL A 127 -4.61 -4.33 9.78
N GLU A 128 -5.74 -3.79 10.28
CA GLU A 128 -5.73 -2.95 11.49
C GLU A 128 -5.69 -3.76 12.81
N GLN A 129 -5.82 -5.08 12.77
CA GLN A 129 -5.84 -5.93 13.98
C GLN A 129 -4.44 -6.31 14.51
N LEU A 130 -3.37 -5.70 13.98
CA LEU A 130 -1.98 -5.95 14.38
C LEU A 130 -1.33 -4.82 15.19
N SER A 131 -2.09 -3.84 15.69
CA SER A 131 -1.57 -2.83 16.62
C SER A 131 -1.61 -3.25 18.09
#